data_AF-A0AAE0NYI6-F1
#
_entry.id   AF-A0AAE0NYI6-F1
#
_cell.length_a   1.000
_cell.length_b   1.000
_cell.length_c   1.000
_cell.angle_alpha   90.00
_cell.angle_beta   90.00
_cell.angle_gamma   90.00
#
_symmetry.space_group_name_H-M   'P 1'
#
loop_
_entity.id
_entity.type
_entity.pdbx_description
1 polymer ?
#
loop_
_entity_poly.entity_id
_entity_poly.type
_entity_poly.pdbx_seq_one_letter_code
_entity_poly.pdbx_strand_id
1 'polypeptide(L)'
;MALVAAGAHAALDVDLTSPGSIKMNAKTIAANLMTYYKGNQPGQIPGVLPGPPPLGPYYWWEGGALWGTLIDYWQYTNDAQYNNEIEHSLIFQANSPSNNYMPPNWTASLGNDDQGFWGMSAMLAAETNFKNPPPSDPQWLALAQGVFNTQVERWDTQYCNGGLRWQIPLANNGYNYKNSIANAILFNLAARLARYTGNNTYADWAVRSWDWTKAVGYIDKDYNIYDGAHVETNCTDINRAQFSYTAAIFIQGLGFMYNHTKGAEPWTSRLAGLTNRTLSIFFPDGIATEVSCELANVVQCTTDMLSFKGYVHRWLSQTVLMAPYLGSKISPVLRTSAQGMAKSCNADGVCGFRWNRGSYEGNTGAGQQMNALGALMGLLVEEEVSKAPVTSSTGGTSEGNPNAGGNPNLEVMPMAPITAADTVGASIITAVMILSMLGGLAWMVSTLNEGLRRRDERTEGKKKVYVPGPVTTAEVFGLEKV
;
A
#
# COMPACT_ATOMS: atom_id res chain seq x y z
N MET A 1 24.97 46.39 -16.52
CA MET A 1 25.33 45.14 -15.82
C MET A 1 25.08 45.35 -14.34
N ALA A 2 23.91 44.94 -13.84
CA ALA A 2 23.66 44.91 -12.41
C ALA A 2 24.21 43.57 -11.88
N LEU A 3 25.26 43.62 -11.06
CA LEU A 3 25.69 42.48 -10.27
C LEU A 3 24.58 42.20 -9.25
N VAL A 4 23.84 41.10 -9.44
CA VAL A 4 23.02 40.54 -8.37
C VAL A 4 23.99 39.88 -7.40
N ALA A 5 24.19 40.51 -6.24
CA ALA A 5 24.88 39.88 -5.13
C ALA A 5 24.04 38.66 -4.71
N ALA A 6 24.54 37.45 -5.01
CA ALA A 6 24.05 36.23 -4.39
C ALA A 6 24.38 36.34 -2.89
N GLY A 7 23.43 36.80 -2.10
CA GLY A 7 23.55 36.79 -0.65
C GLY A 7 23.81 35.36 -0.20
N ALA A 8 24.95 35.13 0.45
CA ALA A 8 25.21 33.87 1.14
C ALA A 8 24.19 33.77 2.28
N HIS A 9 23.07 33.11 2.02
CA HIS A 9 22.10 32.79 3.05
C HIS A 9 22.77 31.74 3.95
N ALA A 10 22.80 31.98 5.26
CA ALA A 10 23.23 30.97 6.20
C ALA A 10 22.37 29.71 6.02
N ALA A 11 23.00 28.53 6.07
CA ALA A 11 22.31 27.26 5.96
C ALA A 11 21.47 26.99 7.22
N LEU A 12 20.51 26.07 7.12
CA LEU A 12 19.76 25.58 8.28
C LEU A 12 20.70 24.95 9.31
N ASP A 13 20.64 25.44 10.55
CA ASP A 13 21.43 24.91 11.67
C ASP A 13 20.71 23.71 12.30
N VAL A 14 21.04 22.52 11.82
CA VAL A 14 20.47 21.27 12.28
C VAL A 14 21.55 20.24 12.62
N ASP A 15 21.54 19.79 13.87
CA ASP A 15 22.31 18.63 14.32
C ASP A 15 21.50 17.36 14.07
N LEU A 16 21.83 16.66 12.97
CA LEU A 16 21.18 15.42 12.56
C LEU A 16 21.49 14.23 13.48
N THR A 17 22.31 14.41 14.52
CA THR A 17 22.55 13.39 15.55
C THR A 17 21.72 13.63 16.81
N SER A 18 21.08 14.80 16.93
CA SER A 18 20.25 15.18 18.07
C SER A 18 18.76 15.12 17.71
N PRO A 19 17.99 14.17 18.26
CA PRO A 19 16.54 14.10 18.03
C PRO A 19 15.82 15.40 18.40
N GLY A 20 16.30 16.11 19.43
CA GLY A 20 15.78 17.42 19.82
C GLY A 20 16.02 18.49 18.75
N SER A 21 17.22 18.55 18.17
CA SER A 21 17.55 19.49 17.09
C SER A 21 16.74 19.19 15.82
N ILE A 22 16.59 17.91 15.48
CA ILE A 22 15.77 17.46 14.33
C ILE A 22 14.31 17.87 14.54
N LYS A 23 13.71 17.59 15.70
CA LYS A 23 12.30 17.96 16.00
C LYS A 23 12.09 19.47 15.98
N MET A 24 13.03 20.25 16.50
CA MET A 24 12.97 21.71 16.48
C MET A 24 12.97 22.26 15.04
N ASN A 25 13.90 21.78 14.20
CA ASN A 25 13.98 22.19 12.80
C ASN A 25 12.79 21.68 11.98
N ALA A 26 12.29 20.48 12.25
CA ALA A 26 11.07 19.94 11.65
C ALA A 26 9.86 20.82 11.97
N LYS A 27 9.75 21.33 13.20
CA LYS A 27 8.69 22.28 13.59
C LYS A 27 8.76 23.59 12.80
N THR A 28 9.95 24.15 12.62
CA THR A 28 10.16 25.36 11.80
C THR A 28 9.75 25.12 10.34
N ILE A 29 10.21 24.01 9.74
CA ILE A 29 9.86 23.65 8.37
C ILE A 29 8.35 23.38 8.22
N ALA A 30 7.71 22.71 9.18
CA ALA A 30 6.27 22.47 9.19
C ALA A 30 5.47 23.77 9.28
N ALA A 31 5.92 24.72 10.11
CA ALA A 31 5.32 26.06 10.17
C ALA A 31 5.43 26.78 8.83
N ASN A 32 6.59 26.73 8.17
CA ASN A 32 6.78 27.30 6.83
C ASN A 32 5.92 26.61 5.77
N LEU A 33 5.81 25.27 5.82
CA LEU A 33 4.94 24.50 4.93
C LEU A 33 3.48 24.96 5.07
N MET A 34 2.99 25.14 6.30
CA MET A 34 1.62 25.59 6.55
C MET A 34 1.36 27.03 6.12
N THR A 35 2.38 27.84 5.83
CA THR A 35 2.16 29.16 5.21
C THR A 35 1.62 29.08 3.77
N TYR A 36 1.83 27.96 3.07
CA TYR A 36 1.28 27.75 1.72
C TYR A 36 -0.19 27.34 1.76
N TYR A 37 -0.64 26.72 2.85
CA TYR A 37 -2.03 26.32 3.03
C TYR A 37 -2.91 27.52 3.38
N LYS A 38 -4.03 27.66 2.65
CA LYS A 38 -5.02 28.73 2.85
C LYS A 38 -6.42 28.20 3.13
N GLY A 39 -6.64 26.88 3.09
CA GLY A 39 -7.97 26.27 3.15
C GLY A 39 -8.75 26.53 4.44
N ASN A 40 -8.08 26.94 5.52
CA ASN A 40 -8.71 27.32 6.79
C ASN A 40 -9.11 28.80 6.90
N GLN A 41 -8.88 29.59 5.86
CA GLN A 41 -9.30 30.98 5.82
C GLN A 41 -10.75 31.11 5.33
N PRO A 42 -11.51 32.13 5.77
CA PRO A 42 -12.87 32.36 5.30
C PRO A 42 -12.97 32.40 3.76
N GLY A 43 -13.89 31.60 3.21
CA GLY A 43 -14.14 31.52 1.77
C GLY A 43 -13.18 30.62 0.99
N GLN A 44 -12.22 29.96 1.66
CA GLN A 44 -11.33 28.99 1.04
C GLN A 44 -11.88 27.56 1.17
N ILE A 45 -11.23 26.61 0.47
CA ILE A 45 -11.62 25.20 0.45
C ILE A 45 -10.70 24.42 1.39
N PRO A 46 -11.20 23.81 2.49
CA PRO A 46 -10.39 23.00 3.37
C PRO A 46 -9.74 21.82 2.64
N GLY A 47 -8.52 21.49 3.06
CA GLY A 47 -7.79 20.33 2.58
C GLY A 47 -6.99 20.49 1.29
N VAL A 48 -7.14 21.58 0.55
CA VAL A 48 -6.38 21.79 -0.70
C VAL A 48 -5.39 22.93 -0.59
N LEU A 49 -4.25 22.77 -1.24
CA LEU A 49 -3.31 23.85 -1.50
C LEU A 49 -3.87 24.78 -2.61
N PRO A 50 -3.39 26.03 -2.73
CA PRO A 50 -3.83 26.94 -3.79
C PRO A 50 -3.67 26.33 -5.19
N GLY A 51 -4.80 26.16 -5.89
CA GLY A 51 -4.86 25.54 -7.20
C GLY A 51 -6.27 25.06 -7.55
N PRO A 52 -6.43 24.31 -8.66
CA PRO A 52 -5.39 23.92 -9.61
C PRO A 52 -4.99 25.09 -10.53
N PRO A 53 -3.96 24.96 -11.39
CA PRO A 53 -3.62 26.01 -12.34
C PRO A 53 -4.82 26.42 -13.20
N PRO A 54 -5.05 27.73 -13.44
CA PRO A 54 -4.19 28.88 -13.12
C PRO A 54 -4.42 29.53 -11.74
N LEU A 55 -5.33 29.02 -10.90
CA LEU A 55 -5.69 29.62 -9.60
C LEU A 55 -4.59 29.48 -8.54
N GLY A 56 -3.65 28.58 -8.77
CA GLY A 56 -2.45 28.32 -7.98
C GLY A 56 -1.71 27.12 -8.56
N PRO A 57 -0.50 26.81 -8.10
CA PRO A 57 0.36 25.86 -8.79
C PRO A 57 0.03 24.39 -8.51
N TYR A 58 -0.75 24.09 -7.46
CA TYR A 58 -0.87 22.74 -6.88
C TYR A 58 -2.15 22.03 -7.31
N TYR A 59 -2.06 20.75 -7.67
CA TYR A 59 -3.24 19.94 -7.96
C TYR A 59 -3.86 19.35 -6.68
N TRP A 60 -5.09 18.86 -6.78
CA TRP A 60 -5.88 18.39 -5.64
C TRP A 60 -5.19 17.28 -4.82
N TRP A 61 -4.51 16.35 -5.49
CA TRP A 61 -3.82 15.23 -4.84
C TRP A 61 -2.70 15.67 -3.90
N GLU A 62 -2.04 16.80 -4.19
CA GLU A 62 -0.94 17.31 -3.38
C GLU A 62 -1.43 17.82 -2.01
N GLY A 63 -2.72 18.18 -1.92
CA GLY A 63 -3.41 18.36 -0.63
C GLY A 63 -3.46 17.06 0.18
N GLY A 64 -3.84 15.95 -0.44
CA GLY A 64 -3.82 14.63 0.20
C GLY A 64 -2.42 14.25 0.70
N ALA A 65 -1.39 14.56 -0.08
CA ALA A 65 0.01 14.33 0.28
C ALA A 65 0.50 15.25 1.42
N LEU A 66 0.06 16.50 1.47
CA LEU A 66 0.32 17.44 2.57
C LEU A 66 -0.17 16.86 3.90
N TRP A 67 -1.42 16.42 3.96
CA TRP A 67 -1.99 15.90 5.21
C TRP A 67 -1.32 14.61 5.66
N GLY A 68 -0.98 13.72 4.73
CA GLY A 68 -0.18 12.54 5.05
C GLY A 68 1.20 12.91 5.63
N THR A 69 1.85 13.94 5.09
CA THR A 69 3.13 14.44 5.62
C THR A 69 2.97 14.99 7.03
N LEU A 70 1.87 15.67 7.33
CA LEU A 70 1.61 16.25 8.66
C LEU A 70 1.15 15.20 9.69
N ILE A 71 0.56 14.08 9.26
CA ILE A 71 0.30 12.93 10.14
C ILE A 71 1.63 12.31 10.58
N ASP A 72 2.57 12.07 9.65
CA ASP A 72 3.91 11.61 10.00
C ASP A 72 4.62 12.62 10.93
N TYR A 73 4.48 13.92 10.65
CA TYR A 73 5.06 14.97 11.51
C TYR A 73 4.58 14.83 12.95
N TRP A 74 3.26 14.73 13.16
CA TRP A 74 2.70 14.49 14.48
C TRP A 74 3.27 13.21 15.09
N GLN A 75 3.30 12.10 14.34
CA GLN A 75 3.78 10.81 14.83
C GLN A 75 5.23 10.89 15.35
N TYR A 76 6.14 11.49 14.59
CA TYR A 76 7.57 11.50 14.93
C TYR A 76 7.98 12.61 15.90
N THR A 77 7.22 13.72 15.94
CA THR A 77 7.56 14.87 16.80
C THR A 77 6.70 14.97 18.06
N ASN A 78 5.54 14.31 18.09
CA ASN A 78 4.49 14.45 19.09
C ASN A 78 3.92 15.89 19.18
N ASP A 79 4.10 16.71 18.15
CA ASP A 79 3.49 18.03 18.04
C ASP A 79 2.11 17.94 17.40
N ALA A 80 1.07 18.17 18.21
CA ALA A 80 -0.32 18.04 17.80
C ALA A 80 -0.96 19.33 17.24
N GLN A 81 -0.18 20.40 17.02
CA GLN A 81 -0.73 21.72 16.67
C GLN A 81 -1.61 21.72 15.41
N TYR A 82 -1.36 20.81 14.45
CA TYR A 82 -2.10 20.74 13.19
C TYR A 82 -3.18 19.64 13.16
N ASN A 83 -3.33 18.86 14.24
CA ASN A 83 -4.19 17.67 14.20
C ASN A 83 -5.66 17.98 13.89
N ASN A 84 -6.18 19.10 14.40
CA ASN A 84 -7.55 19.52 14.11
C ASN A 84 -7.73 19.89 12.63
N GLU A 85 -6.74 20.55 12.04
CA GLU A 85 -6.76 20.94 10.63
C GLU A 85 -6.64 19.72 9.72
N ILE A 86 -5.76 18.76 10.07
CA ILE A 86 -5.60 17.48 9.37
C ILE A 86 -6.93 16.72 9.33
N GLU A 87 -7.57 16.53 10.49
CA GLU A 87 -8.85 15.80 10.57
C GLU A 87 -9.91 16.50 9.72
N HIS A 88 -10.12 17.80 9.94
CA HIS A 88 -11.13 18.56 9.22
C HIS A 88 -10.93 18.49 7.70
N SER A 89 -9.69 18.64 7.25
CA SER A 89 -9.31 18.63 5.84
C SER A 89 -9.52 17.28 5.16
N LEU A 90 -9.11 16.19 5.81
CA LEU A 90 -9.29 14.84 5.28
C LEU A 90 -10.78 14.46 5.21
N ILE A 91 -11.58 14.89 6.19
CA ILE A 91 -13.03 14.65 6.20
C ILE A 91 -13.75 15.52 5.17
N PHE A 92 -13.36 16.78 5.02
CA PHE A 92 -13.98 17.69 4.05
C PHE A 92 -13.86 17.15 2.61
N GLN A 93 -12.72 16.54 2.28
CA GLN A 93 -12.47 15.99 0.94
C GLN A 93 -12.98 14.55 0.76
N ALA A 94 -13.57 13.94 1.79
CA ALA A 94 -13.96 12.52 1.80
C ALA A 94 -15.02 12.14 0.75
N ASN A 95 -15.75 13.12 0.18
CA ASN A 95 -16.89 12.90 -0.71
C ASN A 95 -18.08 12.19 -0.02
N SER A 96 -18.53 12.73 1.12
CA SER A 96 -19.73 12.25 1.79
C SER A 96 -20.97 12.35 0.89
N PRO A 97 -21.87 11.35 0.86
CA PRO A 97 -21.88 10.14 1.70
C PRO A 97 -21.10 8.94 1.13
N SER A 98 -20.52 9.05 -0.06
CA SER A 98 -19.82 7.92 -0.71
C SER A 98 -18.49 7.58 -0.02
N ASN A 99 -17.87 8.56 0.65
CA ASN A 99 -16.68 8.39 1.50
C ASN A 99 -15.53 7.64 0.81
N ASN A 100 -15.23 8.04 -0.43
CA ASN A 100 -14.30 7.36 -1.32
C ASN A 100 -13.28 8.30 -1.97
N TYR A 101 -13.20 9.57 -1.54
CA TYR A 101 -12.30 10.56 -2.13
C TYR A 101 -12.49 10.73 -3.65
N MET A 102 -13.74 10.66 -4.14
CA MET A 102 -14.12 11.02 -5.51
C MET A 102 -15.07 12.23 -5.56
N PRO A 103 -14.73 13.37 -4.91
CA PRO A 103 -15.58 14.55 -4.89
C PRO A 103 -15.83 15.11 -6.31
N PRO A 104 -17.10 15.31 -6.72
CA PRO A 104 -17.44 15.73 -8.10
C PRO A 104 -16.75 17.02 -8.56
N ASN A 105 -16.47 17.95 -7.65
CA ASN A 105 -15.78 19.21 -7.95
C ASN A 105 -14.37 19.01 -8.53
N TRP A 106 -13.77 17.84 -8.32
CA TRP A 106 -12.41 17.52 -8.74
C TRP A 106 -12.36 16.54 -9.92
N THR A 107 -13.50 16.24 -10.56
CA THR A 107 -13.62 15.27 -11.66
C THR A 107 -12.59 15.49 -12.77
N ALA A 108 -12.31 16.74 -13.15
CA ALA A 108 -11.40 17.07 -14.24
C ALA A 108 -9.93 16.68 -13.99
N SER A 109 -9.54 16.48 -12.73
CA SER A 109 -8.19 16.06 -12.32
C SER A 109 -8.24 14.76 -11.51
N LEU A 110 -9.28 13.94 -11.67
CA LEU A 110 -9.49 12.76 -10.83
C LEU A 110 -8.85 11.51 -11.47
N GLY A 111 -7.56 11.31 -11.20
CA GLY A 111 -6.85 10.06 -11.43
C GLY A 111 -6.99 9.06 -10.28
N ASN A 112 -6.70 7.79 -10.58
CA ASN A 112 -6.62 6.74 -9.57
C ASN A 112 -5.48 7.03 -8.58
N ASP A 113 -4.41 7.66 -9.05
CA ASP A 113 -3.33 8.18 -8.25
C ASP A 113 -3.76 9.37 -7.40
N ASP A 114 -4.49 10.33 -7.95
CA ASP A 114 -5.01 11.47 -7.19
C ASP A 114 -5.86 11.00 -5.99
N GLN A 115 -6.86 10.17 -6.25
CA GLN A 115 -7.70 9.55 -5.22
C GLN A 115 -6.86 8.72 -4.24
N GLY A 116 -5.86 8.02 -4.77
CA GLY A 116 -4.95 7.16 -4.05
C GLY A 116 -4.17 7.85 -2.94
N PHE A 117 -3.64 9.05 -3.20
CA PHE A 117 -2.91 9.81 -2.19
C PHE A 117 -3.77 10.16 -0.98
N TRP A 118 -5.04 10.51 -1.19
CA TRP A 118 -5.99 10.72 -0.10
C TRP A 118 -6.28 9.44 0.67
N GLY A 119 -6.54 8.34 -0.04
CA GLY A 119 -6.72 7.01 0.58
C GLY A 119 -5.51 6.55 1.39
N MET A 120 -4.29 6.80 0.90
CA MET A 120 -3.05 6.47 1.59
C MET A 120 -2.83 7.32 2.84
N SER A 121 -3.23 8.58 2.83
CA SER A 121 -3.20 9.46 4.02
C SER A 121 -4.22 9.02 5.06
N ALA A 122 -5.43 8.61 4.66
CA ALA A 122 -6.40 7.99 5.57
C ALA A 122 -5.88 6.66 6.13
N MET A 123 -5.29 5.81 5.29
CA MET A 123 -4.66 4.56 5.75
C MET A 123 -3.52 4.83 6.74
N LEU A 124 -2.75 5.92 6.53
CA LEU A 124 -1.69 6.32 7.44
C LEU A 124 -2.28 6.76 8.78
N ALA A 125 -3.34 7.57 8.77
CA ALA A 125 -4.03 7.98 9.99
C ALA A 125 -4.51 6.78 10.84
N ALA A 126 -5.03 5.73 10.20
CA ALA A 126 -5.37 4.49 10.89
C ALA A 126 -4.13 3.78 11.47
N GLU A 127 -3.07 3.64 10.67
CA GLU A 127 -1.80 2.97 11.05
C GLU A 127 -1.02 3.67 12.16
N THR A 128 -1.14 5.00 12.27
CA THR A 128 -0.47 5.79 13.30
C THR A 128 -1.33 6.01 14.53
N ASN A 129 -2.54 5.44 14.55
CA ASN A 129 -3.56 5.71 15.55
C ASN A 129 -3.77 7.22 15.75
N PHE A 130 -3.80 7.96 14.64
CA PHE A 130 -4.17 9.36 14.62
C PHE A 130 -5.57 9.51 15.20
N LYS A 131 -5.87 10.68 15.81
CA LYS A 131 -7.16 10.90 16.45
C LYS A 131 -8.31 10.55 15.49
N ASN A 132 -9.29 9.79 15.96
CA ASN A 132 -10.42 9.39 15.14
C ASN A 132 -11.39 10.58 14.95
N PRO A 133 -12.03 10.69 13.79
CA PRO A 133 -13.16 11.59 13.60
C PRO A 133 -14.32 11.23 14.53
N PRO A 134 -15.26 12.17 14.78
CA PRO A 134 -16.52 11.86 15.43
C PRO A 134 -17.22 10.65 14.80
N PRO A 135 -18.01 9.86 15.54
CA PRO A 135 -18.72 8.69 14.99
C PRO A 135 -19.70 9.01 13.84
N SER A 136 -20.11 10.27 13.69
CA SER A 136 -20.95 10.72 12.57
C SER A 136 -20.18 10.90 11.26
N ASP A 137 -18.86 10.97 11.32
CA ASP A 137 -17.97 11.21 10.20
C ASP A 137 -17.27 9.91 9.77
N PRO A 138 -16.88 9.79 8.49
CA PRO A 138 -16.24 8.58 8.00
C PRO A 138 -14.88 8.36 8.68
N GLN A 139 -14.67 7.14 9.17
CA GLN A 139 -13.45 6.75 9.87
C GLN A 139 -12.29 6.49 8.89
N TRP A 140 -11.05 6.67 9.35
CA TRP A 140 -9.85 6.56 8.52
C TRP A 140 -9.70 5.22 7.78
N LEU A 141 -9.91 4.10 8.47
CA LEU A 141 -9.87 2.78 7.86
C LEU A 141 -10.97 2.62 6.81
N ALA A 142 -12.19 3.08 7.11
CA ALA A 142 -13.30 3.05 6.17
C ALA A 142 -13.01 3.88 4.90
N LEU A 143 -12.38 5.05 5.02
CA LEU A 143 -11.99 5.88 3.87
C LEU A 143 -10.93 5.18 3.01
N ALA A 144 -9.92 4.57 3.62
CA ALA A 144 -8.92 3.78 2.90
C ALA A 144 -9.55 2.58 2.16
N GLN A 145 -10.48 1.88 2.82
CA GLN A 145 -11.26 0.80 2.20
C GLN A 145 -12.12 1.30 1.03
N GLY A 146 -12.73 2.48 1.14
CA GLY A 146 -13.52 3.07 0.07
C GLY A 146 -12.71 3.38 -1.19
N VAL A 147 -11.50 3.91 -1.02
CA VAL A 147 -10.57 4.10 -2.14
C VAL A 147 -10.16 2.77 -2.76
N PHE A 148 -9.77 1.79 -1.94
CA PHE A 148 -9.41 0.46 -2.44
C PHE A 148 -10.55 -0.19 -3.21
N ASN A 149 -11.76 -0.21 -2.65
CA ASN A 149 -12.95 -0.85 -3.24
C ASN A 149 -13.29 -0.25 -4.61
N THR A 150 -13.33 1.08 -4.71
CA THR A 150 -13.58 1.75 -5.99
C THR A 150 -12.45 1.54 -7.00
N GLN A 151 -11.18 1.43 -6.56
CA GLN A 151 -10.06 1.09 -7.46
C GLN A 151 -10.18 -0.33 -8.01
N VAL A 152 -10.46 -1.34 -7.19
CA VAL A 152 -10.56 -2.73 -7.68
C VAL A 152 -11.71 -2.93 -8.66
N GLU A 153 -12.81 -2.20 -8.50
CA GLU A 153 -13.93 -2.19 -9.47
C GLU A 153 -13.52 -1.69 -10.86
N ARG A 154 -12.48 -0.84 -10.95
CA ARG A 154 -11.98 -0.26 -12.20
C ARG A 154 -10.82 -1.05 -12.80
N TRP A 155 -10.47 -2.21 -12.26
CA TRP A 155 -9.43 -3.07 -12.81
C TRP A 155 -9.81 -3.53 -14.23
N ASP A 156 -9.19 -2.91 -15.24
CA ASP A 156 -9.56 -3.09 -16.63
C ASP A 156 -8.84 -4.30 -17.24
N THR A 157 -9.58 -5.39 -17.46
CA THR A 157 -9.07 -6.62 -18.08
C THR A 157 -9.21 -6.65 -19.60
N GLN A 158 -9.87 -5.66 -20.22
CA GLN A 158 -10.06 -5.60 -21.66
C GLN A 158 -8.75 -5.27 -22.40
N TYR A 159 -7.91 -4.45 -21.79
CA TYR A 159 -6.62 -4.03 -22.37
C TYR A 159 -5.46 -4.39 -21.46
N CYS A 160 -4.33 -4.81 -22.05
CA CYS A 160 -3.10 -5.12 -21.32
C CYS A 160 -3.27 -6.20 -20.23
N ASN A 161 -4.24 -7.09 -20.37
CA ASN A 161 -4.54 -8.20 -19.45
C ASN A 161 -4.79 -7.78 -17.99
N GLY A 162 -5.25 -6.54 -17.75
CA GLY A 162 -5.44 -6.00 -16.40
C GLY A 162 -4.87 -4.59 -16.26
N GLY A 163 -4.79 -4.12 -15.02
CA GLY A 163 -4.20 -2.84 -14.66
C GLY A 163 -5.21 -1.71 -14.63
N LEU A 164 -5.00 -0.81 -13.68
CA LEU A 164 -5.67 0.48 -13.64
C LEU A 164 -5.14 1.41 -14.73
N ARG A 165 -6.05 2.18 -15.29
CA ARG A 165 -5.74 3.39 -16.06
C ARG A 165 -5.33 4.50 -15.11
N TRP A 166 -4.62 5.49 -15.64
CA TRP A 166 -4.27 6.68 -14.88
C TRP A 166 -5.53 7.42 -14.45
N GLN A 167 -6.35 7.85 -15.41
CA GLN A 167 -7.55 8.63 -15.15
C GLN A 167 -8.77 7.77 -14.78
N ILE A 168 -9.68 8.33 -13.98
CA ILE A 168 -10.93 7.67 -13.60
C ILE A 168 -12.05 7.99 -14.62
N PRO A 169 -12.37 9.25 -14.94
CA PRO A 169 -13.37 9.54 -15.96
C PRO A 169 -12.85 9.21 -17.35
N LEU A 170 -13.69 8.55 -18.15
CA LEU A 170 -13.41 8.20 -19.54
C LEU A 170 -13.00 9.40 -20.40
N ALA A 171 -13.56 10.58 -20.11
CA ALA A 171 -13.34 11.81 -20.86
C ALA A 171 -12.04 12.55 -20.49
N ASN A 172 -11.32 12.13 -19.44
CA ASN A 172 -10.09 12.79 -19.02
C ASN A 172 -8.92 12.39 -19.93
N ASN A 173 -8.08 13.37 -20.26
CA ASN A 173 -6.83 13.13 -20.98
C ASN A 173 -5.92 12.20 -20.17
N GLY A 174 -5.43 11.14 -20.79
CA GLY A 174 -4.65 10.11 -20.12
C GLY A 174 -5.47 8.90 -19.63
N TYR A 175 -6.80 8.86 -19.87
CA TYR A 175 -7.57 7.63 -19.62
C TYR A 175 -7.05 6.43 -20.44
N ASN A 176 -6.46 6.66 -21.61
CA ASN A 176 -5.83 5.64 -22.41
C ASN A 176 -4.44 5.20 -21.91
N TYR A 177 -3.89 5.86 -20.88
CA TYR A 177 -2.58 5.54 -20.32
C TYR A 177 -2.74 4.69 -19.07
N LYS A 178 -2.09 3.52 -19.01
CA LYS A 178 -1.98 2.71 -17.79
C LYS A 178 -0.61 2.95 -17.18
N ASN A 179 -0.55 3.71 -16.09
CA ASN A 179 0.71 4.11 -15.48
C ASN A 179 1.07 3.26 -14.25
N SER A 180 2.35 3.26 -13.91
CA SER A 180 2.86 2.54 -12.74
C SER A 180 2.32 3.12 -11.44
N ILE A 181 2.19 4.44 -11.32
CA ILE A 181 1.77 5.07 -10.05
C ILE A 181 0.36 4.67 -9.61
N ALA A 182 -0.64 4.64 -10.51
CA ALA A 182 -2.00 4.20 -10.15
C ALA A 182 -2.01 2.75 -9.64
N ASN A 183 -1.25 1.88 -10.30
CA ASN A 183 -1.16 0.46 -9.94
C ASN A 183 -0.32 0.23 -8.69
N ALA A 184 0.71 1.06 -8.45
CA ALA A 184 1.54 1.02 -7.26
C ALA A 184 0.76 1.46 -6.02
N ILE A 185 -0.15 2.43 -6.16
CA ILE A 185 -1.08 2.86 -5.11
C ILE A 185 -2.05 1.74 -4.76
N LEU A 186 -2.66 1.09 -5.74
CA LEU A 186 -3.53 -0.06 -5.48
C LEU A 186 -2.77 -1.16 -4.73
N PHE A 187 -1.57 -1.51 -5.21
CA PHE A 187 -0.68 -2.46 -4.53
C PHE A 187 -0.38 -2.04 -3.09
N ASN A 188 -0.05 -0.77 -2.86
CA ASN A 188 0.29 -0.23 -1.56
C ASN A 188 -0.87 -0.29 -0.57
N LEU A 189 -2.05 0.22 -0.97
CA LEU A 189 -3.27 0.16 -0.15
C LEU A 189 -3.66 -1.29 0.14
N ALA A 190 -3.59 -2.17 -0.86
CA ALA A 190 -3.87 -3.59 -0.69
C ALA A 190 -2.94 -4.24 0.35
N ALA A 191 -1.63 -4.02 0.25
CA ALA A 191 -0.66 -4.56 1.21
C ALA A 191 -0.89 -4.04 2.64
N ARG A 192 -1.18 -2.74 2.76
CA ARG A 192 -1.42 -2.07 4.05
C ARG A 192 -2.72 -2.54 4.71
N LEU A 193 -3.80 -2.63 3.94
CA LEU A 193 -5.08 -3.16 4.39
C LEU A 193 -4.97 -4.64 4.77
N ALA A 194 -4.23 -5.46 4.00
CA ALA A 194 -3.97 -6.86 4.34
C ALA A 194 -3.29 -6.99 5.71
N ARG A 195 -2.25 -6.19 5.96
CA ARG A 195 -1.56 -6.16 7.24
C ARG A 195 -2.46 -5.65 8.36
N TYR A 196 -3.16 -4.54 8.15
CA TYR A 196 -3.97 -3.90 9.19
C TYR A 196 -5.15 -4.77 9.61
N THR A 197 -5.83 -5.39 8.65
CA THR A 197 -7.09 -6.12 8.88
C THR A 197 -6.91 -7.63 9.04
N GLY A 198 -5.81 -8.21 8.54
CA GLY A 198 -5.63 -9.65 8.43
C GLY A 198 -6.47 -10.31 7.34
N ASN A 199 -7.14 -9.54 6.47
CA ASN A 199 -8.00 -10.08 5.41
C ASN A 199 -7.19 -10.40 4.14
N ASN A 200 -7.21 -11.67 3.74
CA ASN A 200 -6.45 -12.18 2.59
C ASN A 200 -6.91 -11.62 1.24
N THR A 201 -8.16 -11.16 1.09
CA THR A 201 -8.61 -10.54 -0.17
C THR A 201 -7.72 -9.36 -0.56
N TYR A 202 -7.30 -8.55 0.42
CA TYR A 202 -6.36 -7.46 0.16
C TYR A 202 -4.98 -7.99 -0.25
N ALA A 203 -4.48 -9.05 0.38
CA ALA A 203 -3.21 -9.66 0.01
C ALA A 203 -3.24 -10.21 -1.43
N ASP A 204 -4.35 -10.82 -1.85
CA ASP A 204 -4.54 -11.32 -3.22
C ASP A 204 -4.50 -10.19 -4.25
N TRP A 205 -5.08 -9.03 -3.93
CA TRP A 205 -4.99 -7.84 -4.78
C TRP A 205 -3.59 -7.23 -4.81
N ALA A 206 -2.84 -7.30 -3.71
CA ALA A 206 -1.44 -6.91 -3.70
C ALA A 206 -0.61 -7.82 -4.63
N VAL A 207 -0.82 -9.15 -4.57
CA VAL A 207 -0.19 -10.11 -5.50
C VAL A 207 -0.56 -9.77 -6.95
N ARG A 208 -1.85 -9.62 -7.23
CA ARG A 208 -2.36 -9.33 -8.59
C ARG A 208 -1.76 -8.06 -9.18
N SER A 209 -1.74 -6.98 -8.40
CA SER A 209 -1.25 -5.68 -8.87
C SER A 209 0.25 -5.74 -9.15
N TRP A 210 1.04 -6.31 -8.22
CA TRP A 210 2.48 -6.48 -8.41
C TRP A 210 2.81 -7.35 -9.63
N ASP A 211 2.19 -8.53 -9.72
CA ASP A 211 2.47 -9.49 -10.78
C ASP A 211 2.06 -8.92 -12.15
N TRP A 212 0.95 -8.18 -12.22
CA TRP A 212 0.56 -7.47 -13.45
C TRP A 212 1.60 -6.42 -13.84
N THR A 213 2.01 -5.53 -12.92
CA THR A 213 2.99 -4.46 -13.22
C THR A 213 4.31 -5.05 -13.73
N LYS A 214 4.76 -6.18 -13.17
CA LYS A 214 5.92 -6.90 -13.67
C LYS A 214 5.67 -7.55 -15.03
N ALA A 215 4.51 -8.19 -15.23
CA ALA A 215 4.19 -8.90 -16.46
C ALA A 215 4.07 -7.97 -17.68
N VAL A 216 3.56 -6.74 -17.52
CA VAL A 216 3.51 -5.74 -18.59
C VAL A 216 4.87 -5.06 -18.84
N GLY A 217 5.89 -5.37 -18.04
CA GLY A 217 7.25 -4.87 -18.23
C GLY A 217 7.54 -3.50 -17.62
N TYR A 218 6.64 -2.97 -16.80
CA TYR A 218 6.88 -1.70 -16.09
C TYR A 218 7.93 -1.86 -15.00
N ILE A 219 8.01 -3.05 -14.38
CA ILE A 219 9.14 -3.46 -13.54
C ILE A 219 9.99 -4.45 -14.33
N ASP A 220 11.20 -4.05 -14.70
CA ASP A 220 12.11 -4.93 -15.42
C ASP A 220 12.89 -5.89 -14.51
N LYS A 221 13.72 -6.75 -15.12
CA LYS A 221 14.52 -7.76 -14.41
C LYS A 221 15.54 -7.16 -13.43
N ASP A 222 15.94 -5.92 -13.63
CA ASP A 222 16.92 -5.20 -12.81
C ASP A 222 16.22 -4.29 -11.78
N TYR A 223 14.90 -4.43 -11.63
CA TYR A 223 14.03 -3.62 -10.77
C TYR A 223 13.95 -2.13 -11.15
N ASN A 224 14.23 -1.76 -12.40
CA ASN A 224 13.83 -0.43 -12.88
C ASN A 224 12.31 -0.35 -12.92
N ILE A 225 11.74 0.80 -12.53
CA ILE A 225 10.31 1.05 -12.63
C ILE A 225 10.05 2.18 -13.60
N TYR A 226 9.39 1.86 -14.70
CA TYR A 226 9.03 2.78 -15.78
C TYR A 226 7.64 3.38 -15.58
N ASP A 227 7.36 4.50 -16.23
CA ASP A 227 6.20 5.34 -15.93
C ASP A 227 4.87 4.72 -16.37
N GLY A 228 4.82 4.04 -17.52
CA GLY A 228 3.59 3.46 -18.03
C GLY A 228 3.61 3.25 -19.54
N ALA A 229 2.44 2.93 -20.11
CA ALA A 229 2.24 2.74 -21.54
C ALA A 229 0.75 2.91 -21.91
N HIS A 230 0.45 3.00 -23.21
CA HIS A 230 -0.90 3.24 -23.72
C HIS A 230 -1.63 1.94 -24.06
N VAL A 231 -2.96 1.93 -23.90
CA VAL A 231 -3.78 0.74 -24.16
C VAL A 231 -3.87 0.38 -25.65
N GLU A 232 -3.71 1.36 -26.54
CA GLU A 232 -3.75 1.20 -28.00
C GLU A 232 -2.59 0.34 -28.52
N THR A 233 -1.48 0.30 -27.78
CA THR A 233 -0.28 -0.50 -28.10
C THR A 233 -0.23 -1.80 -27.30
N ASN A 234 -1.31 -2.15 -26.60
CA ASN A 234 -1.34 -3.22 -25.60
C ASN A 234 -0.27 -3.03 -24.51
N CYS A 235 -0.04 -1.77 -24.11
CA CYS A 235 0.93 -1.36 -23.10
C CYS A 235 2.39 -1.70 -23.44
N THR A 236 2.74 -1.76 -24.73
CA THR A 236 4.10 -2.10 -25.18
C THR A 236 4.97 -0.87 -25.47
N ASP A 237 4.38 0.31 -25.63
CA ASP A 237 5.07 1.59 -25.81
C ASP A 237 5.53 2.20 -24.48
N ILE A 238 6.32 1.44 -23.72
CA ILE A 238 6.73 1.79 -22.36
C ILE A 238 7.50 3.12 -22.33
N ASN A 239 6.92 4.12 -21.64
CA ASN A 239 7.61 5.33 -21.26
C ASN A 239 8.63 5.03 -20.16
N ARG A 240 9.91 5.09 -20.51
CA ARG A 240 11.03 4.73 -19.61
C ARG A 240 11.46 5.84 -18.65
N ALA A 241 10.70 6.93 -18.53
CA ALA A 241 10.90 7.86 -17.43
C ALA A 241 10.81 7.13 -16.09
N GLN A 242 11.68 7.50 -15.16
CA GLN A 242 11.73 6.91 -13.82
C GLN A 242 11.56 8.01 -12.78
N PHE A 243 10.53 7.87 -11.95
CA PHE A 243 10.22 8.81 -10.88
C PHE A 243 10.40 8.12 -9.53
N SER A 244 11.03 8.83 -8.59
CA SER A 244 11.51 8.21 -7.36
C SER A 244 10.37 7.68 -6.48
N TYR A 245 9.26 8.42 -6.42
CA TYR A 245 8.10 8.08 -5.62
C TYR A 245 7.44 6.77 -6.07
N THR A 246 7.42 6.46 -7.38
CA THR A 246 6.86 5.21 -7.91
C THR A 246 7.65 4.01 -7.41
N ALA A 247 8.97 4.12 -7.35
CA ALA A 247 9.79 3.06 -6.78
C ALA A 247 9.62 2.94 -5.25
N ALA A 248 9.56 4.07 -4.55
CA ALA A 248 9.42 4.07 -3.09
C ALA A 248 8.05 3.57 -2.59
N ILE A 249 6.95 3.87 -3.30
CA ILE A 249 5.62 3.36 -2.92
C ILE A 249 5.50 1.84 -3.09
N PHE A 250 6.15 1.28 -4.12
CA PHE A 250 6.28 -0.18 -4.26
C PHE A 250 7.14 -0.76 -3.13
N ILE A 251 8.26 -0.12 -2.75
CA ILE A 251 9.07 -0.56 -1.61
C ILE A 251 8.25 -0.58 -0.32
N GLN A 252 7.46 0.47 -0.07
CA GLN A 252 6.59 0.54 1.09
C GLN A 252 5.60 -0.62 1.10
N GLY A 253 4.84 -0.84 0.01
CA GLY A 253 3.89 -1.95 -0.09
C GLY A 253 4.56 -3.33 0.07
N LEU A 254 5.74 -3.53 -0.51
CA LEU A 254 6.54 -4.75 -0.32
C LEU A 254 6.96 -4.93 1.14
N GLY A 255 7.31 -3.85 1.85
CA GLY A 255 7.58 -3.86 3.29
C GLY A 255 6.38 -4.35 4.10
N PHE A 256 5.19 -3.85 3.79
CA PHE A 256 3.95 -4.32 4.42
C PHE A 256 3.65 -5.78 4.11
N MET A 257 3.84 -6.24 2.86
CA MET A 257 3.67 -7.65 2.50
C MET A 257 4.71 -8.56 3.17
N TYR A 258 5.98 -8.13 3.23
CA TYR A 258 7.04 -8.81 3.97
C TYR A 258 6.63 -8.99 5.44
N ASN A 259 6.14 -7.93 6.08
CA ASN A 259 5.74 -7.98 7.48
C ASN A 259 4.50 -8.87 7.70
N HIS A 260 3.47 -8.70 6.87
CA HIS A 260 2.23 -9.48 6.91
C HIS A 260 2.48 -10.98 6.73
N THR A 261 3.38 -11.34 5.81
CA THR A 261 3.73 -12.74 5.52
C THR A 261 4.89 -13.28 6.35
N LYS A 262 5.38 -12.53 7.34
CA LYS A 262 6.49 -12.90 8.24
C LYS A 262 7.78 -13.26 7.47
N GLY A 263 8.07 -12.51 6.42
CA GLY A 263 9.30 -12.66 5.62
C GLY A 263 9.27 -13.79 4.60
N ALA A 264 8.09 -14.24 4.19
CA ALA A 264 7.97 -15.26 3.16
C ALA A 264 8.43 -14.74 1.78
N GLU A 265 9.00 -15.65 0.98
CA GLU A 265 9.20 -15.39 -0.45
C GLU A 265 7.84 -15.35 -1.18
N PRO A 266 7.71 -14.56 -2.26
CA PRO A 266 8.75 -13.80 -2.94
C PRO A 266 8.99 -12.38 -2.35
N TRP A 267 8.34 -12.01 -1.24
CA TRP A 267 8.34 -10.63 -0.75
C TRP A 267 9.70 -10.16 -0.26
N THR A 268 10.45 -11.04 0.41
CA THR A 268 11.80 -10.74 0.89
C THR A 268 12.76 -10.40 -0.25
N SER A 269 12.85 -11.25 -1.26
CA SER A 269 13.73 -11.01 -2.42
C SER A 269 13.29 -9.81 -3.25
N ARG A 270 11.97 -9.64 -3.49
CA ARG A 270 11.40 -8.47 -4.19
C ARG A 270 11.76 -7.17 -3.49
N LEU A 271 11.58 -7.12 -2.17
CA LEU A 271 11.86 -5.94 -1.35
C LEU A 271 13.35 -5.58 -1.41
N ALA A 272 14.24 -6.53 -1.14
CA ALA A 272 15.67 -6.29 -1.16
C ALA A 272 16.18 -5.84 -2.55
N GLY A 273 15.69 -6.47 -3.63
CA GLY A 273 16.05 -6.13 -5.00
C GLY A 273 15.66 -4.72 -5.39
N LEU A 274 14.39 -4.36 -5.16
CA LEU A 274 13.88 -3.02 -5.47
C LEU A 274 14.53 -1.94 -4.61
N THR A 275 14.72 -2.18 -3.31
CA THR A 275 15.43 -1.22 -2.43
C THR A 275 16.85 -0.95 -2.94
N ASN A 276 17.62 -1.98 -3.29
CA ASN A 276 18.98 -1.77 -3.82
C ASN A 276 18.96 -0.94 -5.11
N ARG A 277 18.03 -1.23 -6.03
CA ARG A 277 17.93 -0.51 -7.30
C ARG A 277 17.53 0.95 -7.10
N THR A 278 16.55 1.21 -6.24
CA THR A 278 16.07 2.56 -5.91
C THR A 278 17.17 3.40 -5.30
N LEU A 279 17.92 2.87 -4.32
CA LEU A 279 19.05 3.60 -3.73
C LEU A 279 20.13 3.91 -4.78
N SER A 280 20.40 2.99 -5.71
CA SER A 280 21.38 3.21 -6.78
C SER A 280 20.98 4.28 -7.80
N ILE A 281 19.68 4.43 -8.11
CA ILE A 281 19.22 5.40 -9.13
C ILE A 281 18.95 6.76 -8.50
N PHE A 282 18.20 6.78 -7.40
CA PHE A 282 17.62 8.01 -6.87
C PHE A 282 18.41 8.61 -5.72
N PHE A 283 19.48 7.95 -5.27
CA PHE A 283 20.42 8.50 -4.28
C PHE A 283 21.87 8.47 -4.80
N PRO A 284 22.17 9.10 -5.95
CA PRO A 284 23.55 9.27 -6.38
C PRO A 284 24.33 10.00 -5.28
N ASP A 285 25.50 9.47 -4.93
CA ASP A 285 26.34 9.96 -3.82
C ASP A 285 25.60 10.04 -2.46
N GLY A 286 24.54 9.25 -2.29
CA GLY A 286 23.72 9.22 -1.08
C GLY A 286 22.72 10.38 -0.96
N ILE A 287 22.48 11.17 -2.02
CA ILE A 287 21.58 12.33 -1.99
C ILE A 287 20.38 12.09 -2.91
N ALA A 288 19.16 12.20 -2.37
CA ALA A 288 17.94 12.06 -3.15
C ALA A 288 17.96 13.00 -4.38
N THR A 289 17.66 12.47 -5.57
CA THR A 289 17.69 13.20 -6.84
C THR A 289 16.59 12.68 -7.78
N GLU A 290 15.76 13.58 -8.33
CA GLU A 290 14.77 13.19 -9.36
C GLU A 290 15.41 13.07 -10.74
N VAL A 291 15.96 11.90 -11.08
CA VAL A 291 16.80 11.71 -12.28
C VAL A 291 16.13 12.09 -13.62
N SER A 292 14.79 12.07 -13.69
CA SER A 292 14.06 12.42 -14.91
C SER A 292 13.90 13.94 -15.11
N CYS A 293 14.09 14.76 -14.07
CA CYS A 293 13.83 16.20 -14.15
C CYS A 293 14.84 17.11 -13.43
N GLU A 294 15.62 16.59 -12.47
CA GLU A 294 16.66 17.27 -11.71
C GLU A 294 18.03 17.06 -12.37
N LEU A 295 18.18 17.57 -13.60
CA LEU A 295 19.42 17.40 -14.36
C LEU A 295 20.54 18.31 -13.83
N ALA A 296 21.80 17.94 -14.13
CA ALA A 296 22.99 18.63 -13.64
C ALA A 296 22.95 20.15 -13.88
N ASN A 297 22.45 20.60 -15.04
CA ASN A 297 22.46 22.02 -15.43
C ASN A 297 21.07 22.66 -15.54
N VAL A 298 19.99 21.88 -15.47
CA VAL A 298 18.62 22.38 -15.65
C VAL A 298 17.66 21.60 -14.76
N VAL A 299 16.70 22.30 -14.14
CA VAL A 299 15.58 21.68 -13.44
C VAL A 299 14.35 21.86 -14.32
N GLN A 300 13.80 20.75 -14.79
CA GLN A 300 12.59 20.71 -15.63
C GLN A 300 11.43 20.02 -14.90
N CYS A 301 11.50 19.96 -13.57
CA CYS A 301 10.49 19.33 -12.73
C CYS A 301 9.19 20.13 -12.75
N THR A 302 8.07 19.43 -12.92
CA THR A 302 6.73 20.00 -12.74
C THR A 302 6.45 20.22 -11.26
N THR A 303 5.38 20.94 -10.91
CA THR A 303 4.95 21.12 -9.51
C THR A 303 4.89 19.79 -8.77
N ASP A 304 4.27 18.78 -9.39
CA ASP A 304 4.14 17.44 -8.81
C ASP A 304 5.50 16.83 -8.45
N MET A 305 6.44 16.84 -9.39
CA MET A 305 7.77 16.25 -9.23
C MET A 305 8.58 16.91 -8.11
N LEU A 306 8.27 18.16 -7.76
CA LEU A 306 8.97 18.90 -6.69
C LEU A 306 8.64 18.38 -5.29
N SER A 307 7.75 17.39 -5.14
CA SER A 307 7.32 16.81 -3.86
C SER A 307 7.74 15.34 -3.65
N PHE A 308 8.28 14.70 -4.68
CA PHE A 308 8.50 13.23 -4.70
C PHE A 308 9.55 12.77 -3.68
N LYS A 309 10.63 13.53 -3.51
CA LYS A 309 11.76 13.19 -2.63
C LYS A 309 11.31 13.04 -1.17
N GLY A 310 10.32 13.82 -0.73
CA GLY A 310 9.74 13.73 0.60
C GLY A 310 9.04 12.41 0.83
N TYR A 311 8.28 11.95 -0.16
CA TYR A 311 7.59 10.67 -0.09
C TYR A 311 8.59 9.53 -0.03
N VAL A 312 9.64 9.58 -0.85
CA VAL A 312 10.73 8.58 -0.82
C VAL A 312 11.33 8.46 0.58
N HIS A 313 11.69 9.58 1.20
CA HIS A 313 12.26 9.58 2.55
C HIS A 313 11.30 8.96 3.57
N ARG A 314 10.04 9.38 3.57
CA ARG A 314 9.01 8.89 4.50
C ARG A 314 8.74 7.40 4.32
N TRP A 315 8.57 6.95 3.09
CA TRP A 315 8.21 5.57 2.75
C TRP A 315 9.36 4.59 2.94
N LEU A 316 10.61 4.99 2.63
CA LEU A 316 11.79 4.19 2.95
C LEU A 316 11.98 4.07 4.47
N SER A 317 11.75 5.14 5.22
CA SER A 317 11.81 5.09 6.69
C SER A 317 10.76 4.14 7.27
N GLN A 318 9.50 4.23 6.84
CA GLN A 318 8.47 3.30 7.28
C GLN A 318 8.78 1.84 6.88
N THR A 319 9.46 1.64 5.76
CA THR A 319 9.94 0.31 5.35
C THR A 319 10.94 -0.27 6.35
N VAL A 320 11.79 0.55 6.98
CA VAL A 320 12.71 0.09 8.05
C VAL A 320 11.91 -0.43 9.26
N LEU A 321 10.77 0.18 9.60
CA LEU A 321 9.90 -0.32 10.67
C LEU A 321 9.25 -1.68 10.32
N MET A 322 8.93 -1.90 9.04
CA MET A 322 8.29 -3.13 8.57
C MET A 322 9.30 -4.27 8.32
N ALA A 323 10.50 -3.92 7.87
CA ALA A 323 11.58 -4.81 7.49
C ALA A 323 12.93 -4.33 8.07
N PRO A 324 13.15 -4.49 9.39
CA PRO A 324 14.33 -3.92 10.07
C PRO A 324 15.69 -4.35 9.49
N TYR A 325 15.77 -5.51 8.83
CA TYR A 325 17.00 -5.99 8.20
C TYR A 325 17.55 -5.03 7.11
N LEU A 326 16.71 -4.13 6.58
CA LEU A 326 17.12 -3.11 5.60
C LEU A 326 17.61 -1.80 6.23
N GLY A 327 17.48 -1.61 7.55
CA GLY A 327 17.90 -0.38 8.23
C GLY A 327 19.37 -0.03 7.97
N SER A 328 20.26 -1.03 8.01
CA SER A 328 21.69 -0.84 7.70
C SER A 328 21.99 -0.34 6.27
N LYS A 329 21.04 -0.48 5.34
CA LYS A 329 21.16 0.02 3.96
C LYS A 329 20.45 1.35 3.77
N ILE A 330 19.24 1.49 4.33
CA ILE A 330 18.38 2.65 4.11
C ILE A 330 18.82 3.83 4.99
N SER A 331 18.95 3.63 6.31
CA SER A 331 19.18 4.71 7.27
C SER A 331 20.43 5.55 6.97
N PRO A 332 21.59 4.98 6.59
CA PRO A 332 22.76 5.78 6.23
C PRO A 332 22.52 6.69 5.01
N VAL A 333 21.82 6.18 4.00
CA VAL A 333 21.52 6.95 2.77
C VAL A 333 20.54 8.09 3.06
N LEU A 334 19.51 7.85 3.86
CA LEU A 334 18.58 8.90 4.27
C LEU A 334 19.31 9.99 5.07
N ARG A 335 20.25 9.62 5.94
CA ARG A 335 21.10 10.56 6.70
C ARG A 335 21.97 11.42 5.78
N THR A 336 22.65 10.84 4.81
CA THR A 336 23.45 11.59 3.83
C THR A 336 22.57 12.55 3.02
N SER A 337 21.39 12.09 2.58
CA SER A 337 20.47 12.94 1.84
C SER A 337 19.92 14.08 2.69
N ALA A 338 19.66 13.86 3.98
CA ALA A 338 19.23 14.92 4.90
C ALA A 338 20.33 15.97 5.15
N GLN A 339 21.62 15.57 5.11
CA GLN A 339 22.74 16.52 5.13
C GLN A 339 22.76 17.42 3.89
N GLY A 340 22.50 16.85 2.71
CA GLY A 340 22.36 17.63 1.47
C GLY A 340 21.17 18.59 1.51
N MET A 341 20.06 18.12 2.07
CA MET A 341 18.85 18.93 2.31
C MET A 341 19.13 20.12 3.21
N ALA A 342 19.77 19.92 4.37
CA ALA A 342 20.08 20.99 5.33
C ALA A 342 20.89 22.14 4.71
N LYS A 343 21.88 21.81 3.86
CA LYS A 343 22.68 22.79 3.11
C LYS A 343 21.88 23.55 2.04
N SER A 344 20.75 22.99 1.64
CA SER A 344 19.87 23.53 0.61
C SER A 344 18.67 24.27 1.21
N CYS A 345 18.67 24.49 2.53
CA CYS A 345 17.72 25.34 3.23
C CYS A 345 18.43 26.59 3.74
N ASN A 346 17.71 27.71 3.81
CA ASN A 346 18.19 28.89 4.52
C ASN A 346 17.98 28.76 6.04
N ALA A 347 18.54 29.71 6.80
CA ALA A 347 18.47 29.74 8.26
C ALA A 347 17.04 29.86 8.83
N ASP A 348 16.08 30.35 8.03
CA ASP A 348 14.68 30.46 8.42
C ASP A 348 13.90 29.14 8.23
N GLY A 349 14.54 28.08 7.73
CA GLY A 349 13.89 26.81 7.41
C GLY A 349 13.09 26.86 6.10
N VAL A 350 13.46 27.73 5.16
CA VAL A 350 12.95 27.72 3.78
C VAL A 350 13.87 26.87 2.93
N CYS A 351 13.33 25.79 2.38
CA CYS A 351 14.13 24.76 1.70
C CYS A 351 13.99 24.79 0.18
N GLY A 352 15.11 24.54 -0.49
CA GLY A 352 15.19 24.35 -1.92
C GLY A 352 15.02 22.90 -2.36
N PHE A 353 14.97 22.69 -3.68
CA PHE A 353 14.78 21.37 -4.28
C PHE A 353 16.08 20.58 -4.48
N ARG A 354 17.16 21.25 -4.93
CA ARG A 354 18.42 20.59 -5.31
C ARG A 354 19.39 20.39 -4.16
N TRP A 355 19.32 19.21 -3.55
CA TRP A 355 20.10 18.85 -2.37
C TRP A 355 21.57 18.54 -2.64
N ASN A 356 21.91 18.31 -3.91
CA ASN A 356 23.28 18.01 -4.37
C ASN A 356 24.12 19.27 -4.67
N ARG A 357 23.54 20.47 -4.64
CA ARG A 357 24.26 21.73 -4.91
C ARG A 357 25.10 22.22 -3.74
N GLY A 358 24.70 21.86 -2.52
CA GLY A 358 25.37 22.31 -1.30
C GLY A 358 25.07 23.77 -0.91
N SER A 359 24.05 24.40 -1.52
CA SER A 359 23.61 25.75 -1.22
C SER A 359 22.13 25.95 -1.54
N TYR A 360 21.43 26.82 -0.82
CA TYR A 360 20.07 27.24 -1.14
C TYR A 360 20.02 28.07 -2.45
N GLU A 361 19.20 27.64 -3.41
CA GLU A 361 19.10 28.25 -4.74
C GLU A 361 17.81 29.06 -4.97
N GLY A 362 16.97 29.22 -3.94
CA GLY A 362 15.74 30.03 -4.03
C GLY A 362 14.52 29.34 -4.66
N ASN A 363 14.66 28.14 -5.23
CA ASN A 363 13.54 27.35 -5.74
C ASN A 363 12.74 26.73 -4.57
N THR A 364 11.72 27.43 -4.09
CA THR A 364 10.92 27.08 -2.91
C THR A 364 9.44 26.89 -3.25
N GLY A 365 8.73 26.12 -2.42
CA GLY A 365 7.32 25.78 -2.59
C GLY A 365 6.87 24.74 -1.56
N ALA A 366 5.58 24.41 -1.58
CA ALA A 366 5.00 23.42 -0.67
C ALA A 366 5.65 22.04 -0.84
N GLY A 367 5.86 21.59 -2.09
CA GLY A 367 6.56 20.34 -2.40
C GLY A 367 7.98 20.27 -1.80
N GLN A 368 8.76 21.34 -1.94
CA GLN A 368 10.12 21.42 -1.41
C GLN A 368 10.14 21.37 0.12
N GLN A 369 9.18 22.01 0.78
CA GLN A 369 9.05 21.94 2.23
C GLN A 369 8.57 20.57 2.71
N MET A 370 7.66 19.91 1.99
CA MET A 370 7.31 18.51 2.23
C MET A 370 8.51 17.59 2.08
N ASN A 371 9.39 17.85 1.10
CA ASN A 371 10.64 17.09 0.95
C ASN A 371 11.55 17.22 2.16
N ALA A 372 11.81 18.46 2.59
CA ALA A 372 12.67 18.74 3.74
C ALA A 372 12.13 18.13 5.03
N LEU A 373 10.81 18.24 5.24
CA LEU A 373 10.15 17.63 6.39
C LEU A 373 10.26 16.11 6.36
N GLY A 374 10.00 15.49 5.20
CA GLY A 374 10.18 14.05 5.00
C GLY A 374 11.59 13.57 5.34
N ALA A 375 12.61 14.33 4.93
CA ALA A 375 14.01 13.98 5.20
C ALA A 375 14.37 14.05 6.69
N LEU A 376 13.87 15.05 7.44
CA LEU A 376 14.10 15.14 8.88
C LEU A 376 13.34 14.05 9.66
N MET A 377 12.07 13.83 9.32
CA MET A 377 11.24 12.80 9.96
C MET A 377 11.82 11.40 9.77
N GLY A 378 12.41 11.11 8.60
CA GLY A 378 13.03 9.82 8.34
C GLY A 378 14.20 9.47 9.27
N LEU A 379 14.85 10.47 9.88
CA LEU A 379 15.93 10.25 10.84
C LEU A 379 15.43 9.93 12.25
N LEU A 380 14.14 10.17 12.53
CA LEU A 380 13.53 9.89 13.83
C LEU A 380 12.99 8.46 13.92
N VAL A 381 13.06 7.68 12.84
CA VAL A 381 12.46 6.34 12.76
C VAL A 381 13.07 5.32 13.72
N GLU A 382 14.34 5.49 14.09
CA GLU A 382 15.06 4.61 15.03
C GLU A 382 14.93 5.05 16.49
N GLU A 383 14.25 6.17 16.75
CA GLU A 383 13.98 6.65 18.12
C GLU A 383 12.95 5.76 18.81
N GLU A 384 13.06 5.61 20.14
CA GLU A 384 12.13 4.77 20.94
C GLU A 384 10.66 5.19 20.81
N VAL A 385 10.39 6.46 20.43
CA VAL A 385 9.04 6.99 20.22
C VAL A 385 8.41 6.45 18.93
N SER A 386 9.22 5.99 17.97
CA SER A 386 8.76 5.51 16.67
C SER A 386 8.16 4.12 16.78
N LYS A 387 6.83 4.07 16.87
CA LYS A 387 6.07 2.81 16.88
C LYS A 387 5.86 2.31 15.46
N ALA A 388 5.99 0.99 15.29
CA ALA A 388 5.55 0.34 14.06
C ALA A 388 4.05 0.62 13.83
N PRO A 389 3.61 0.84 12.58
CA PRO A 389 2.20 0.88 12.19
C PRO A 389 1.34 -0.14 12.93
N VAL A 390 0.25 0.31 13.55
CA VAL A 390 -0.68 -0.59 14.26
C VAL A 390 -1.52 -1.41 13.27
N THR A 391 -2.21 -2.41 13.80
CA THR A 391 -3.23 -3.24 13.12
C THR A 391 -4.50 -3.19 13.96
N SER A 392 -5.61 -3.72 13.43
CA SER A 392 -6.85 -3.89 14.19
C SER A 392 -6.66 -4.70 15.48
N SER A 393 -5.67 -5.61 15.49
CA SER A 393 -5.36 -6.47 16.64
C SER A 393 -4.29 -5.92 17.59
N THR A 394 -3.57 -4.85 17.20
CA THR A 394 -2.43 -4.31 17.97
C THR A 394 -2.65 -2.85 18.36
N GLY A 395 -3.90 -2.46 18.61
CA GLY A 395 -4.27 -1.14 19.14
C GLY A 395 -4.76 -0.11 18.12
N GLY A 396 -5.01 -0.50 16.87
CA GLY A 396 -5.69 0.35 15.89
C GLY A 396 -7.13 0.63 16.30
N THR A 397 -7.49 1.91 16.40
CA THR A 397 -8.82 2.33 16.90
C THR A 397 -9.78 2.77 15.80
N SER A 398 -9.30 3.00 14.58
CA SER A 398 -10.16 3.45 13.47
C SER A 398 -11.07 2.32 12.98
N GLU A 399 -12.37 2.58 12.91
CA GLU A 399 -13.34 1.59 12.47
C GLU A 399 -13.38 1.45 10.94
N GLY A 400 -13.56 0.21 10.48
CA GLY A 400 -13.64 -0.11 9.06
C GLY A 400 -15.08 -0.18 8.57
N ASN A 401 -15.25 -0.09 7.26
CA ASN A 401 -16.49 -0.42 6.56
C ASN A 401 -16.14 -1.21 5.29
N PRO A 402 -16.35 -2.55 5.28
CA PRO A 402 -16.05 -3.39 4.11
C PRO A 402 -16.79 -2.96 2.84
N ASN A 403 -17.94 -2.29 2.97
CA ASN A 403 -18.76 -1.80 1.86
C ASN A 403 -18.48 -0.33 1.51
N ALA A 404 -17.45 0.29 2.10
CA ALA A 404 -17.09 1.68 1.81
C ALA A 404 -16.86 1.90 0.31
N GLY A 405 -17.20 3.08 -0.18
CA GLY A 405 -17.08 3.44 -1.59
C GLY A 405 -18.09 2.81 -2.54
N GLY A 406 -18.98 1.93 -2.05
CA GLY A 406 -20.13 1.45 -2.81
C GLY A 406 -21.17 2.55 -3.05
N ASN A 407 -22.09 2.31 -4.00
CA ASN A 407 -23.16 3.26 -4.32
C ASN A 407 -24.10 3.46 -3.12
N PRO A 408 -24.20 4.67 -2.53
CA PRO A 408 -25.04 4.92 -1.37
C PRO A 408 -26.54 4.77 -1.66
N ASN A 409 -26.96 4.77 -2.93
CA ASN A 409 -28.34 4.55 -3.37
C ASN A 409 -28.66 3.09 -3.69
N LEU A 410 -27.64 2.22 -3.76
CA LEU A 410 -27.88 0.79 -3.66
C LEU A 410 -27.97 0.49 -2.17
N GLU A 411 -29.20 0.49 -1.64
CA GLU A 411 -29.50 -0.22 -0.40
C GLU A 411 -29.11 -1.69 -0.61
N VAL A 412 -27.85 -2.01 -0.37
CA VAL A 412 -27.51 -3.36 0.07
C VAL A 412 -28.22 -3.44 1.41
N MET A 413 -29.38 -4.10 1.42
CA MET A 413 -30.19 -4.28 2.63
C MET A 413 -29.23 -4.52 3.79
N PRO A 414 -29.23 -3.66 4.84
CA PRO A 414 -28.30 -3.83 5.93
C PRO A 414 -28.47 -5.27 6.41
N MET A 415 -27.43 -6.08 6.26
CA MET A 415 -27.46 -7.42 6.82
C MET A 415 -27.77 -7.21 8.30
N ALA A 416 -28.90 -7.76 8.74
CA ALA A 416 -29.37 -7.56 10.10
C ALA A 416 -28.23 -7.90 11.06
N PRO A 417 -28.02 -7.09 12.12
CA PRO A 417 -26.98 -7.38 13.09
C PRO A 417 -27.15 -8.82 13.59
N ILE A 418 -26.07 -9.60 13.53
CA ILE A 418 -26.07 -11.00 13.92
C ILE A 418 -26.57 -11.09 15.35
N THR A 419 -27.74 -11.70 15.52
CA THR A 419 -28.36 -11.85 16.84
C THR A 419 -27.79 -13.08 17.55
N ALA A 420 -28.01 -13.14 18.86
CA ALA A 420 -27.74 -14.36 19.63
C ALA A 420 -28.50 -15.57 19.06
N ALA A 421 -29.69 -15.35 18.48
CA ALA A 421 -30.46 -16.40 17.83
C ALA A 421 -29.79 -16.92 16.54
N ASP A 422 -29.20 -16.03 15.74
CA ASP A 422 -28.47 -16.42 14.51
C ASP A 422 -27.21 -17.22 14.84
N THR A 423 -26.52 -16.85 15.92
CA THR A 423 -25.32 -17.54 16.40
C THR A 423 -25.66 -18.94 16.92
N VAL A 424 -26.77 -19.07 17.65
CA VAL A 424 -27.28 -20.36 18.12
C VAL A 424 -27.76 -21.22 16.96
N GLY A 425 -28.49 -20.65 16.00
CA GLY A 425 -28.95 -21.34 14.79
C GLY A 425 -27.80 -21.89 13.96
N ALA A 426 -26.77 -21.07 13.69
CA ALA A 426 -25.56 -21.49 12.99
C ALA A 426 -24.81 -22.60 13.73
N SER A 427 -24.73 -22.52 15.06
CA SER A 427 -24.09 -23.55 15.90
C SER A 427 -24.84 -24.88 15.85
N ILE A 428 -26.18 -24.86 15.87
CA ILE A 428 -27.02 -26.06 15.76
C ILE A 428 -26.85 -26.70 14.38
N ILE A 429 -26.92 -25.91 13.30
CA ILE A 429 -26.75 -26.44 11.94
C ILE A 429 -25.36 -27.06 11.78
N THR A 430 -24.32 -26.39 12.29
CA THR A 430 -22.95 -26.92 12.28
C THR A 430 -22.85 -28.24 13.03
N ALA A 431 -23.45 -28.33 14.22
CA ALA A 431 -23.49 -29.57 15.00
C ALA A 431 -24.24 -30.69 14.28
N VAL A 432 -25.38 -30.41 13.64
CA VAL A 432 -26.14 -31.39 12.86
C VAL A 432 -25.33 -31.88 11.65
N MET A 433 -24.62 -31.00 10.95
CA MET A 433 -23.75 -31.41 9.84
C MET A 433 -22.58 -32.28 10.30
N ILE A 434 -21.94 -31.92 11.43
CA ILE A 434 -20.86 -32.74 12.00
C ILE A 434 -21.40 -34.12 12.42
N LEU A 435 -22.55 -34.17 13.10
CA LEU A 435 -23.16 -35.41 13.55
C LEU A 435 -23.63 -36.28 12.39
N SER A 436 -24.14 -35.70 11.29
CA SER A 436 -24.54 -36.47 10.10
C SER A 436 -23.33 -37.03 9.36
N MET A 437 -22.23 -36.27 9.27
CA MET A 437 -20.96 -36.76 8.73
C MET A 437 -20.39 -37.90 9.57
N LEU A 438 -20.37 -37.76 10.90
CA LEU A 438 -19.92 -38.80 11.82
C LEU A 438 -20.82 -40.04 11.77
N GLY A 439 -22.13 -39.87 11.66
CA GLY A 439 -23.09 -40.97 11.49
C GLY A 439 -22.88 -41.72 10.17
N GLY A 440 -22.64 -40.99 9.08
CA GLY A 440 -22.29 -41.57 7.77
C GLY A 440 -20.98 -42.37 7.82
N LEU A 441 -19.96 -41.83 8.49
CA LEU A 441 -18.69 -42.53 8.73
C LEU A 441 -18.88 -43.80 9.56
N ALA A 442 -19.67 -43.74 10.64
CA ALA A 442 -19.96 -44.90 11.48
C ALA A 442 -20.72 -46.01 10.71
N TRP A 443 -21.68 -45.62 9.86
CA TRP A 443 -22.43 -46.55 9.00
C TRP A 443 -21.53 -47.20 7.93
N MET A 444 -20.60 -46.45 7.33
CA MET A 444 -19.62 -47.02 6.41
C MET A 444 -18.68 -48.00 7.12
N VAL A 445 -18.27 -47.72 8.35
CA VAL A 445 -17.43 -48.63 9.15
C VAL A 445 -18.18 -49.90 9.55
N SER A 446 -19.46 -49.80 9.94
CA SER A 446 -20.26 -50.98 10.31
C SER A 446 -20.54 -51.90 9.11
N THR A 447 -20.82 -51.33 7.94
CA THR A 447 -21.01 -52.10 6.69
C THR A 447 -19.71 -52.76 6.21
N LEU A 448 -18.56 -52.10 6.40
CA LEU A 448 -17.23 -52.73 6.19
C LEU A 448 -17.01 -53.91 7.14
N ASN A 449 -17.41 -53.77 8.40
CA ASN A 449 -17.24 -54.82 9.41
C ASN A 449 -18.16 -56.03 9.15
N GLU A 450 -19.40 -55.81 8.71
CA GLU A 450 -20.28 -56.88 8.23
C GLU A 450 -19.75 -57.58 6.97
N GLY A 451 -19.14 -56.80 6.06
CA GLY A 451 -18.49 -57.34 4.86
C GLY A 451 -17.28 -58.21 5.17
N LEU A 452 -16.50 -57.87 6.19
CA LEU A 452 -15.38 -58.67 6.69
C LEU A 452 -15.87 -59.95 7.39
N ARG A 453 -16.91 -59.85 8.22
CA ARG A 453 -17.50 -61.00 8.93
C ARG A 453 -18.10 -62.04 7.99
N ARG A 454 -18.78 -61.62 6.93
CA ARG A 454 -19.27 -62.52 5.86
C ARG A 454 -18.14 -63.15 5.05
N ARG A 455 -16.97 -62.51 4.98
CA ARG A 455 -15.78 -63.07 4.35
C ARG A 455 -15.20 -64.20 5.20
N ASP A 456 -15.08 -64.00 6.51
CA ASP A 456 -14.61 -65.03 7.45
C ASP A 456 -15.51 -66.28 7.47
N GLU A 457 -16.83 -66.11 7.52
CA GLU A 457 -17.80 -67.22 7.45
C GLU A 457 -17.68 -68.03 6.13
N ARG A 458 -17.34 -67.36 5.02
CA ARG A 458 -17.14 -68.01 3.71
C ARG A 458 -15.80 -68.76 3.61
N THR A 459 -14.78 -68.35 4.39
CA THR A 459 -13.51 -69.08 4.53
C THR A 459 -13.63 -70.29 5.46
N GLU A 460 -14.48 -70.22 6.50
CA GLU A 460 -14.79 -71.36 7.37
C GLU A 460 -15.65 -72.42 6.65
N GLY A 461 -16.60 -72.00 5.80
CA GLY A 461 -17.42 -72.90 4.99
C GLY A 461 -16.64 -73.73 3.96
N LYS A 462 -15.41 -73.33 3.59
CA LYS A 462 -14.56 -74.06 2.63
C LYS A 462 -13.62 -75.09 3.27
N LYS A 463 -13.57 -75.22 4.61
CA LYS A 463 -12.71 -76.20 5.31
C LYS A 463 -13.32 -77.61 5.46
N LYS A 464 -14.49 -77.89 4.91
CA LYS A 464 -15.08 -79.25 4.85
C LYS A 464 -15.09 -79.80 3.42
N VAL A 465 -13.92 -80.15 2.88
CA VAL A 465 -13.83 -81.15 1.81
C VAL A 465 -12.78 -82.17 2.21
N TYR A 466 -13.25 -83.41 2.23
CA TYR A 466 -12.66 -84.64 2.73
C TYR A 466 -11.41 -85.07 1.93
N VAL A 467 -10.39 -85.56 2.63
CA VAL A 467 -9.16 -86.17 2.07
C VAL A 467 -9.40 -87.65 1.81
N PRO A 468 -9.15 -88.22 0.61
CA PRO A 468 -9.07 -89.67 0.45
C PRO A 468 -7.61 -90.13 0.50
N GLY A 469 -7.32 -91.06 1.40
CA GLY A 469 -6.10 -91.90 1.42
C GLY A 469 -6.43 -93.36 1.05
N PRO A 470 -5.44 -94.17 0.66
CA PRO A 470 -5.50 -95.00 -0.54
C PRO A 470 -5.77 -96.48 -0.27
N VAL A 471 -6.38 -97.20 -1.24
CA VAL A 471 -6.25 -98.67 -1.37
C VAL A 471 -6.23 -99.09 -2.84
N THR A 472 -5.38 -100.08 -3.08
CA THR A 472 -4.83 -100.70 -4.29
C THR A 472 -5.69 -101.77 -4.97
N THR A 473 -5.49 -101.90 -6.30
CA THR A 473 -5.46 -103.10 -7.18
C THR A 473 -6.64 -104.10 -7.26
N ALA A 474 -7.23 -104.20 -8.47
CA ALA A 474 -7.41 -105.41 -9.33
C ALA A 474 -8.17 -104.98 -10.61
N GLU A 475 -7.59 -105.00 -11.82
CA GLU A 475 -7.75 -106.05 -12.87
C GLU A 475 -9.23 -106.23 -13.35
N VAL A 476 -9.65 -106.28 -14.63
CA VAL A 476 -8.99 -106.66 -15.90
C VAL A 476 -9.97 -106.47 -17.10
N PHE A 477 -9.44 -106.19 -18.31
CA PHE A 477 -9.97 -106.33 -19.70
C PHE A 477 -11.26 -105.58 -20.11
N GLY A 478 -11.43 -105.05 -21.34
CA GLY A 478 -10.63 -105.02 -22.56
C GLY A 478 -11.54 -104.71 -23.78
N LEU A 479 -10.97 -104.07 -24.81
CA LEU A 479 -11.38 -104.06 -26.24
C LEU A 479 -12.74 -103.39 -26.56
N GLU A 480 -12.99 -102.71 -27.69
CA GLU A 480 -12.35 -102.64 -29.01
C GLU A 480 -12.92 -101.44 -29.80
N LYS A 481 -12.09 -100.82 -30.66
CA LYS A 481 -12.35 -100.38 -32.07
C LYS A 481 -13.53 -99.42 -32.39
N VAL A 482 -13.42 -98.40 -33.25
CA VAL A 482 -12.40 -97.82 -34.16
C VAL A 482 -12.59 -96.31 -34.10
#